data_AF-A0A7C2RMA0-F1
#
_entry.id   AF-A0A7C2RMA0-F1
#
_cell.length_a   1.000
_cell.length_b   1.000
_cell.length_c   1.000
_cell.angle_alpha   90.00
_cell.angle_beta   90.00
_cell.angle_gamma   90.00
#
_symmetry.space_group_name_H-M   'P 1'
#
loop_
_entity.id
_entity.type
_entity.pdbx_description
1 polymer ?
#
loop_
_entity_poly.entity_id
_entity_poly.type
_entity_poly.pdbx_seq_one_letter_code
_entity_poly.pdbx_strand_id
1 'polypeptide(L)'
;MRILIFAYSLIQKELLIKFFRFTIAAFIGLFFTGCDLFEKTEEKVAIARVNDSYLYPEDVASLISENTSPQDSALIVSSYINRWATQKLLIDRAKVNLSERQQREFDQLVQNYKNELYAKAYTDVIVGRELDTAVRMEEAREYYEKNGENFLLNENLLKLRYINLGKNHQDFDLIKTRFRRFDEEDKEALLDMAIQFNSYSLNDSVWV
;
A
#
# COMPACT_ATOMS: atom_id res chain seq x y z
N MET A 1 30.64 41.40 75.67
CA MET A 1 30.87 41.08 74.24
C MET A 1 30.93 39.57 73.95
N ARG A 2 31.65 38.73 74.72
CA ARG A 2 31.74 37.27 74.47
C ARG A 2 30.43 36.47 74.59
N ILE A 3 29.52 36.83 75.50
CA ILE A 3 28.24 36.12 75.71
C ILE A 3 27.28 36.32 74.51
N LEU A 4 27.25 37.53 73.93
CA LEU A 4 26.40 37.85 72.77
C LEU A 4 26.83 37.08 71.50
N ILE A 5 28.14 36.87 71.31
CA ILE A 5 28.67 36.10 70.17
C ILE A 5 28.32 34.60 70.31
N PHE A 6 28.36 34.06 71.52
CA PHE A 6 28.01 32.66 71.79
C PHE A 6 26.52 32.39 71.57
N ALA A 7 25.65 33.30 72.03
CA ALA A 7 24.20 33.21 71.81
C ALA A 7 23.83 33.33 70.32
N TYR A 8 24.46 34.25 69.58
CA TYR A 8 24.26 34.40 68.13
C TYR A 8 24.67 33.14 67.34
N SER A 9 25.81 32.55 67.70
CA SER A 9 26.31 31.28 67.12
C SER A 9 25.38 30.09 67.40
N LEU A 10 24.82 30.01 68.62
CA LEU A 10 23.90 28.94 69.00
C LEU A 10 22.56 29.07 68.25
N ILE A 11 22.02 30.29 68.16
CA ILE A 11 20.76 30.58 67.47
C ILE A 11 20.90 30.32 65.96
N GLN A 12 22.03 30.69 65.35
CA GLN A 12 22.31 30.41 63.93
C GLN A 12 22.35 28.90 63.64
N LYS A 13 22.95 28.09 64.52
CA LYS A 13 22.98 26.62 64.38
C LYS A 13 21.60 25.99 64.52
N GLU A 14 20.82 26.41 65.51
CA GLU A 14 19.42 25.99 65.70
C GLU A 14 18.56 26.32 64.47
N LEU A 15 18.73 27.52 63.90
CA LEU A 15 18.01 27.98 62.72
C LEU A 15 18.40 27.17 61.47
N LEU A 16 19.70 26.91 61.27
CA LEU A 16 20.23 26.08 60.18
C LEU A 16 19.73 24.65 60.23
N ILE A 17 19.68 24.04 61.43
CA ILE A 17 19.16 22.68 61.62
C ILE A 17 17.66 22.60 61.31
N LYS A 18 16.88 23.61 61.71
CA LYS A 18 15.45 23.69 61.37
C LYS A 18 15.24 23.87 59.86
N PHE A 19 16.05 24.70 59.21
CA PHE A 19 16.00 24.92 57.77
C PHE A 19 16.33 23.64 56.99
N PHE A 20 17.37 22.91 57.41
CA PHE A 20 17.78 21.63 56.80
C PHE A 20 16.75 20.51 56.99
N ARG A 21 16.06 20.47 58.14
CA ARG A 21 14.96 19.53 58.38
C ARG A 21 13.74 19.85 57.52
N PHE A 22 13.44 21.13 57.29
CA PHE A 22 12.33 21.56 56.46
C PHE A 22 12.59 21.27 54.97
N THR A 23 13.83 21.47 54.49
CA THR A 23 14.21 21.12 53.11
C THR A 23 14.20 19.62 52.86
N ILE A 24 14.66 18.80 53.81
CA ILE A 24 14.56 17.34 53.72
C ILE A 24 13.09 16.88 53.70
N ALA A 25 12.25 17.43 54.57
CA ALA A 25 10.82 17.09 54.60
C ALA A 25 10.11 17.49 53.30
N ALA A 26 10.43 18.65 52.72
CA ALA A 26 9.90 19.09 51.43
C ALA A 26 10.36 18.20 50.27
N PHE A 27 11.63 17.75 50.29
CA PHE A 27 12.17 16.87 49.27
C PHE A 27 11.57 15.46 49.34
N ILE A 28 11.35 14.93 50.55
CA ILE A 28 10.67 13.63 50.75
C ILE A 28 9.19 13.71 50.32
N GLY A 29 8.50 14.82 50.58
CA GLY A 29 7.12 15.03 50.12
C GLY A 29 6.97 15.02 48.59
N LEU A 30 8.00 15.48 47.85
CA LEU A 30 8.01 15.48 46.39
C LEU A 30 8.11 14.06 45.79
N PHE A 31 8.63 13.09 46.54
CA PHE A 31 8.76 11.69 46.08
C PHE A 31 7.45 10.89 46.21
N PHE A 32 6.48 11.34 47.01
CA PHE A 32 5.25 10.59 47.27
C PHE A 32 4.08 10.92 46.32
N THR A 33 4.21 11.91 45.43
CA THR A 33 3.14 12.28 44.48
C THR A 33 3.24 11.60 43.12
N GLY A 34 4.13 10.60 42.95
CA GLY A 34 4.38 9.93 41.67
C GLY A 34 3.74 8.55 41.48
N CYS A 35 2.88 8.10 42.40
CA CYS A 35 2.41 6.70 42.47
C CYS A 35 1.04 6.44 41.83
N ASP A 36 0.70 7.13 40.73
CA ASP A 36 -0.53 6.89 39.96
C ASP A 36 -0.28 6.60 38.46
N LEU A 37 0.96 6.23 38.11
CA LEU A 37 1.35 5.86 36.74
C LEU A 37 1.66 4.36 36.60
N PHE A 38 0.87 3.53 37.28
CA PHE A 38 0.79 2.10 36.98
C PHE A 38 -0.67 1.78 36.71
N GLU A 39 -1.15 2.22 35.55
CA GLU A 39 -2.29 1.54 34.93
C GLU A 39 -1.93 0.06 34.87
N LYS A 40 -2.82 -0.78 35.41
CA LYS A 40 -2.80 -2.21 35.10
C LYS A 40 -3.06 -2.32 33.60
N THR A 41 -1.99 -2.27 32.81
CA THR A 41 -2.02 -2.77 31.45
C THR A 41 -2.46 -4.22 31.55
N GLU A 42 -3.63 -4.53 30.98
CA GLU A 42 -3.96 -5.90 30.66
C GLU A 42 -2.73 -6.51 30.00
N GLU A 43 -2.21 -7.58 30.58
CA GLU A 43 -1.00 -8.24 30.12
C GLU A 43 -1.33 -8.87 28.76
N LYS A 44 -1.20 -8.08 27.69
CA LYS A 44 -1.50 -8.52 26.33
C LYS A 44 -0.59 -9.70 26.02
N VAL A 45 -1.19 -10.88 25.86
CA VAL A 45 -0.46 -12.11 25.58
C VAL A 45 0.01 -12.08 24.13
N ALA A 46 1.31 -11.84 23.94
CA ALA A 46 1.92 -11.91 22.61
C ALA A 46 2.00 -13.38 22.14
N ILE A 47 1.68 -13.61 20.86
CA ILE A 47 1.78 -14.93 20.20
C ILE A 47 3.15 -15.16 19.58
N ALA A 48 3.92 -14.10 19.32
CA ALA A 48 5.30 -14.17 18.88
C ALA A 48 6.08 -12.91 19.28
N ARG A 49 7.40 -13.03 19.38
CA ARG A 49 8.32 -11.92 19.69
C ARG A 49 9.61 -12.04 18.89
N VAL A 50 10.09 -10.93 18.34
CA VAL A 50 11.43 -10.78 17.75
C VAL A 50 12.05 -9.51 18.32
N ASN A 51 13.09 -9.65 19.15
CA ASN A 51 13.72 -8.54 19.88
C ASN A 51 12.69 -7.71 20.65
N ASP A 52 12.48 -6.45 20.28
CA ASP A 52 11.50 -5.54 20.90
C ASP A 52 10.17 -5.46 20.12
N SER A 53 10.03 -6.24 19.04
CA SER A 53 8.78 -6.38 18.30
C SER A 53 7.94 -7.53 18.85
N TYR A 54 6.66 -7.27 19.09
CA TYR A 54 5.68 -8.24 19.56
C TYR A 54 4.57 -8.38 18.51
N LEU A 55 4.02 -9.58 18.40
CA LEU A 55 2.87 -9.90 17.57
C LEU A 55 1.74 -10.39 18.48
N TYR A 56 0.54 -9.87 18.28
CA TYR A 56 -0.61 -10.16 19.13
C TYR A 56 -1.70 -10.93 18.36
N PRO A 57 -2.64 -11.59 19.07
CA PRO A 57 -3.76 -12.30 18.44
C PRO A 57 -4.57 -11.42 17.49
N GLU A 58 -4.78 -10.13 17.83
CA GLU A 58 -5.50 -9.18 16.99
C GLU A 58 -4.84 -8.94 15.61
N ASP A 59 -3.52 -9.06 15.52
CA ASP A 59 -2.77 -8.85 14.28
C ASP A 59 -2.97 -9.99 13.27
N VAL A 60 -3.40 -11.16 13.73
CA VAL A 60 -3.62 -12.36 12.90
C VAL A 60 -5.10 -12.72 12.76
N ALA A 61 -5.99 -12.09 13.52
CA ALA A 61 -7.42 -12.41 13.53
C ALA A 61 -8.07 -12.24 12.15
N SER A 62 -7.66 -11.22 11.39
CA SER A 62 -8.17 -10.94 10.03
C SER A 62 -7.71 -11.95 8.97
N LEU A 63 -6.73 -12.81 9.29
CA LEU A 63 -6.22 -13.83 8.37
C LEU A 63 -7.09 -15.10 8.33
N ILE A 64 -7.99 -15.25 9.30
CA ILE A 64 -8.83 -16.43 9.48
C ILE A 64 -10.28 -16.06 9.16
N SER A 65 -10.93 -16.82 8.28
CA SER A 65 -12.37 -16.71 8.04
C SER A 65 -13.15 -17.73 8.87
N GLU A 66 -14.43 -17.48 9.15
CA GLU A 66 -15.29 -18.39 9.93
C GLU A 66 -15.37 -19.82 9.35
N ASN A 67 -15.15 -19.97 8.05
CA ASN A 67 -15.18 -21.26 7.35
C ASN A 67 -13.83 -22.01 7.36
N THR A 68 -12.82 -21.50 8.07
CA THR A 68 -11.47 -22.09 8.09
C THR A 68 -11.40 -23.23 9.11
N SER A 69 -10.90 -24.40 8.70
CA SER A 69 -10.72 -25.52 9.64
C SER A 69 -9.65 -25.20 10.70
N PRO A 70 -9.70 -25.83 11.89
CA PRO A 70 -8.65 -25.66 12.91
C PRO A 70 -7.24 -25.99 12.40
N GLN A 71 -7.11 -26.99 11.52
CA GLN A 71 -5.84 -27.40 10.92
C GLN A 71 -5.33 -26.34 9.94
N ASP A 72 -6.19 -25.84 9.06
CA ASP A 72 -5.83 -24.84 8.05
C ASP A 72 -5.50 -23.50 8.71
N SER A 73 -6.28 -23.09 9.71
CA SER A 73 -6.03 -21.86 10.47
C SER A 73 -4.68 -21.90 11.21
N ALA A 74 -4.32 -23.03 11.83
CA ALA A 74 -3.01 -23.20 12.46
C ALA A 74 -1.86 -23.08 11.45
N LEU A 75 -2.02 -23.64 10.24
CA LEU A 75 -1.04 -23.52 9.16
C LEU A 75 -0.93 -22.08 8.64
N ILE A 76 -2.05 -21.38 8.44
CA ILE A 76 -2.09 -19.98 8.00
C ILE A 76 -1.37 -19.09 9.01
N VAL A 77 -1.73 -19.19 10.30
CA VAL A 77 -1.16 -18.38 11.37
C VAL A 77 0.32 -18.66 11.54
N SER A 78 0.75 -19.92 11.60
CA SER A 78 2.16 -20.27 11.73
C SER A 78 3.00 -19.79 10.54
N SER A 79 2.46 -19.91 9.32
CA SER A 79 3.09 -19.39 8.10
C SER A 79 3.24 -17.86 8.13
N TYR A 80 2.21 -17.15 8.63
CA TYR A 80 2.28 -15.70 8.82
C TYR A 80 3.32 -15.31 9.86
N ILE A 81 3.32 -15.95 11.04
CA ILE A 81 4.29 -15.70 12.12
C ILE A 81 5.72 -15.88 11.61
N ASN A 82 5.98 -16.95 10.85
CA ASN A 82 7.31 -17.21 10.28
C ASN A 82 7.76 -16.11 9.30
N ARG A 83 6.86 -15.68 8.40
CA ARG A 83 7.16 -14.57 7.47
C ARG A 83 7.41 -13.26 8.22
N TRP A 84 6.54 -12.93 9.16
CA TRP A 84 6.67 -11.74 10.01
C TRP A 84 8.00 -11.74 10.76
N ALA A 85 8.35 -12.85 11.42
CA ALA A 85 9.59 -12.96 12.19
C ALA A 85 10.82 -12.84 11.28
N THR A 86 10.80 -13.50 10.13
CA THR A 86 11.88 -13.42 9.13
C THR A 86 12.07 -12.00 8.63
N GLN A 87 10.99 -11.29 8.31
CA GLN A 87 11.05 -9.88 7.91
C GLN A 87 11.65 -9.00 9.00
N LYS A 88 11.23 -9.18 10.27
CA LYS A 88 11.78 -8.42 11.41
C LYS A 88 13.28 -8.65 11.56
N LEU A 89 13.72 -9.91 11.54
CA LEU A 89 15.14 -10.25 11.63
C LEU A 89 15.95 -9.64 10.47
N LEU A 90 15.43 -9.68 9.24
CA LEU A 90 16.09 -9.07 8.08
C LEU A 90 16.21 -7.55 8.23
N ILE A 91 15.15 -6.87 8.67
CA ILE A 91 15.15 -5.42 8.91
C ILE A 91 16.15 -5.06 10.00
N ASP A 92 16.18 -5.80 11.11
CA ASP A 92 17.12 -5.56 12.21
C ASP A 92 18.57 -5.69 11.73
N ARG A 93 18.85 -6.71 10.92
CA ARG A 93 20.18 -6.87 10.29
C ARG A 93 20.48 -5.78 9.28
N ALA A 94 19.50 -5.33 8.51
CA ALA A 94 19.68 -4.23 7.56
C ALA A 94 20.06 -2.93 8.28
N LYS A 95 19.39 -2.60 9.39
CA LYS A 95 19.71 -1.39 10.18
C LYS A 95 21.13 -1.38 10.74
N VAL A 96 21.66 -2.54 11.11
CA VAL A 96 23.03 -2.66 11.60
C VAL A 96 24.06 -2.59 10.47
N ASN A 97 23.74 -3.13 9.29
CA ASN A 97 24.71 -3.31 8.21
C ASN A 97 24.68 -2.21 7.13
N LEU A 98 23.57 -1.47 6.99
CA LEU A 98 23.46 -0.38 6.01
C LEU A 98 24.19 0.88 6.49
N SER A 99 24.84 1.57 5.56
CA SER A 99 25.46 2.86 5.87
C SER A 99 24.43 3.90 6.29
N GLU A 100 24.81 4.85 7.15
CA GLU A 100 23.89 5.90 7.59
C GLU A 100 23.31 6.71 6.42
N ARG A 101 24.08 6.91 5.34
CA ARG A 101 23.61 7.59 4.14
C ARG A 101 22.42 6.85 3.52
N GLN A 102 22.54 5.53 3.34
CA GLN A 102 21.46 4.71 2.79
C GLN A 102 20.23 4.68 3.71
N GLN A 103 20.45 4.62 5.03
CA GLN A 103 19.35 4.69 6.00
C GLN A 103 18.60 6.02 5.88
N ARG A 104 19.31 7.15 5.82
CA ARG A 104 18.71 8.48 5.60
C ARG A 104 17.95 8.59 4.29
N GLU A 105 18.48 8.01 3.20
CA GLU A 105 17.79 7.97 1.91
C GLU A 105 16.46 7.21 1.99
N PHE A 106 16.46 6.03 2.63
CA PHE A 106 15.23 5.27 2.84
C PHE A 106 14.23 5.98 3.76
N ASP A 107 14.71 6.58 4.85
CA ASP A 107 13.85 7.35 5.75
C ASP A 107 13.18 8.52 5.02
N GLN A 108 13.92 9.23 4.15
CA GLN A 108 13.38 10.30 3.33
C GLN A 108 12.31 9.79 2.36
N LEU A 109 12.54 8.65 1.71
CA LEU A 109 11.54 8.02 0.83
C LEU A 109 10.27 7.63 1.60
N VAL A 110 10.41 7.06 2.80
CA VAL A 110 9.27 6.71 3.66
C VAL A 110 8.49 7.95 4.08
N GLN A 111 9.16 9.05 4.43
CA GLN A 111 8.47 10.30 4.78
C GLN A 111 7.75 10.91 3.58
N ASN A 112 8.37 10.91 2.40
CA ASN A 112 7.73 11.42 1.19
C ASN A 112 6.48 10.61 0.85
N TYR A 113 6.57 9.28 0.84
CA TYR A 113 5.43 8.41 0.57
C TYR A 113 4.32 8.58 1.61
N LYS A 114 4.66 8.74 2.89
CA LYS A 114 3.69 9.06 3.94
C LYS A 114 2.95 10.37 3.63
N ASN A 115 3.68 11.43 3.26
CA ASN A 115 3.08 12.72 2.92
C ASN A 115 2.15 12.61 1.70
N GLU A 116 2.57 11.87 0.68
CA GLU A 116 1.75 11.60 -0.52
C GLU A 116 0.44 10.87 -0.16
N LEU A 117 0.50 9.86 0.71
CA LEU A 117 -0.70 9.15 1.17
C LEU A 117 -1.69 10.09 1.87
N TYR A 118 -1.21 10.97 2.75
CA TYR A 118 -2.08 11.95 3.42
C TYR A 118 -2.64 12.99 2.45
N ALA A 119 -1.81 13.52 1.55
CA ALA A 119 -2.25 14.49 0.56
C ALA A 119 -3.32 13.89 -0.37
N LYS A 120 -3.12 12.65 -0.83
CA LYS A 120 -4.09 11.93 -1.65
C LYS A 120 -5.40 11.68 -0.90
N ALA A 121 -5.33 11.13 0.31
CA ALA A 121 -6.51 10.86 1.11
C ALA A 121 -7.33 12.12 1.39
N TYR A 122 -6.65 13.24 1.68
CA TYR A 122 -7.33 14.52 1.86
C TYR A 122 -7.94 15.05 0.57
N THR A 123 -7.19 15.00 -0.53
CA THR A 123 -7.67 15.43 -1.86
C THR A 123 -8.91 14.65 -2.26
N ASP A 124 -8.96 13.34 -2.04
CA ASP A 124 -10.12 12.50 -2.35
C ASP A 124 -11.37 12.91 -1.57
N VAL A 125 -11.20 13.30 -0.30
CA VAL A 125 -12.30 13.82 0.53
C VAL A 125 -12.83 15.14 -0.02
N ILE A 126 -11.95 16.04 -0.46
CA ILE A 126 -12.35 17.34 -1.02
C ILE A 126 -13.04 17.16 -2.38
N VAL A 127 -12.39 16.43 -3.29
CA VAL A 127 -12.92 16.12 -4.63
C VAL A 127 -14.29 15.43 -4.54
N GLY A 128 -14.45 14.45 -3.64
CA GLY A 128 -15.73 13.77 -3.44
C GLY A 128 -16.84 14.64 -2.84
N ARG A 129 -16.50 15.75 -2.18
CA ARG A 129 -17.48 16.72 -1.64
C ARG A 129 -17.85 17.80 -2.63
N GLU A 130 -16.89 18.22 -3.45
CA GLU A 130 -17.02 19.39 -4.33
C GLU A 130 -17.46 19.05 -5.76
N LEU A 131 -17.29 17.80 -6.19
CA LEU A 131 -17.73 17.38 -7.53
C LEU A 131 -19.21 16.99 -7.52
N ASP A 132 -20.03 17.81 -8.18
CA ASP A 132 -21.29 17.34 -8.74
C ASP A 132 -20.98 16.34 -9.85
N THR A 133 -21.32 15.07 -9.65
CA THR A 133 -21.07 13.99 -10.62
C THR A 133 -22.18 13.90 -11.68
N ALA A 134 -23.24 14.70 -11.56
CA ALA A 134 -24.34 14.73 -12.51
C ALA A 134 -23.97 15.52 -13.77
N VAL A 135 -23.38 14.85 -14.76
CA VAL A 135 -23.14 15.43 -16.08
C VAL A 135 -24.43 15.36 -16.91
N ARG A 136 -24.90 16.52 -17.40
CA ARG A 136 -26.06 16.58 -18.30
C ARG A 136 -25.67 16.15 -19.71
N MET A 137 -26.61 15.55 -20.44
CA MET A 137 -26.33 15.06 -21.80
C MET A 137 -25.99 16.22 -22.75
N GLU A 138 -26.59 17.39 -22.54
CA GLU A 138 -26.32 18.60 -23.32
C GLU A 138 -24.89 19.09 -23.12
N GLU A 139 -24.40 19.08 -21.88
CA GLU A 139 -23.03 19.46 -21.53
C GLU A 139 -22.01 18.47 -22.09
N ALA A 140 -22.30 17.17 -22.02
CA ALA A 140 -21.48 16.13 -22.64
C ALA A 140 -21.40 16.30 -24.17
N ARG A 141 -22.52 16.65 -24.82
CA ARG A 141 -22.57 16.91 -26.26
C ARG A 141 -21.77 18.15 -26.64
N GLU A 142 -21.96 19.25 -25.92
CA GLU A 142 -21.21 20.49 -26.16
C GLU A 142 -19.71 20.29 -25.98
N TYR A 143 -19.30 19.54 -24.95
CA TYR A 143 -17.91 19.19 -24.74
C TYR A 143 -17.35 18.32 -25.89
N TYR A 144 -18.09 17.31 -26.32
CA TYR A 144 -17.68 16.45 -27.44
C TYR A 144 -17.51 17.25 -28.74
N GLU A 145 -18.49 18.09 -29.08
CA GLU A 145 -18.45 18.92 -30.30
C GLU A 145 -17.31 19.94 -30.26
N LYS A 146 -17.03 20.53 -29.08
CA LYS A 146 -15.94 21.50 -28.90
C LYS A 146 -14.54 20.86 -28.89
N ASN A 147 -14.43 19.60 -28.47
CA ASN A 147 -13.15 18.91 -28.27
C ASN A 147 -12.99 17.71 -29.21
N GLY A 148 -13.61 17.73 -30.39
CA GLY A 148 -13.60 16.61 -31.34
C GLY A 148 -12.19 16.09 -31.69
N GLU A 149 -11.20 16.98 -31.71
CA GLU A 149 -9.79 16.61 -31.96
C GLU A 149 -9.22 15.64 -30.92
N ASN A 150 -9.68 15.69 -29.67
CA ASN A 150 -9.23 14.78 -28.60
C ASN A 150 -9.76 13.35 -28.75
N PHE A 151 -10.75 13.15 -29.62
CA PHE A 151 -11.39 11.85 -29.88
C PHE A 151 -10.98 11.24 -31.22
N LEU A 152 -10.09 11.91 -31.97
CA LEU A 152 -9.51 11.34 -33.17
C LEU A 152 -8.56 10.21 -32.78
N LEU A 153 -8.61 9.12 -33.55
CA LEU A 153 -7.65 8.05 -33.36
C LEU A 153 -6.27 8.52 -33.84
N ASN A 154 -5.25 8.15 -33.07
CA ASN A 154 -3.86 8.44 -33.41
C ASN A 154 -3.34 7.58 -34.57
N GLU A 155 -4.13 6.61 -35.02
CA GLU A 155 -3.77 5.65 -36.05
C GLU A 155 -4.90 5.46 -37.05
N ASN A 156 -4.50 5.13 -38.29
CA ASN A 156 -5.44 4.81 -39.34
C ASN A 156 -5.90 3.37 -39.17
N LEU A 157 -7.20 3.16 -39.02
CA LEU A 157 -7.79 1.84 -39.00
C LEU A 157 -8.02 1.34 -40.42
N LEU A 158 -7.77 0.05 -40.65
CA LEU A 158 -8.00 -0.60 -41.93
C LEU A 158 -9.02 -1.72 -41.75
N LYS A 159 -10.00 -1.77 -42.67
CA LYS A 159 -10.82 -2.96 -42.88
C LYS A 159 -10.21 -3.75 -44.01
N LEU A 160 -9.69 -4.94 -43.71
CA LEU A 160 -9.06 -5.77 -44.72
C LEU A 160 -9.29 -7.25 -44.45
N ARG A 161 -9.33 -8.01 -45.54
CA ARG A 161 -9.25 -9.46 -45.53
C ARG A 161 -7.88 -9.88 -46.03
N TYR A 162 -7.35 -10.95 -45.48
CA TYR A 162 -6.12 -11.56 -45.99
C TYR A 162 -6.09 -13.06 -45.72
N ILE A 163 -5.37 -13.78 -46.57
CA ILE A 163 -4.97 -15.17 -46.34
C ILE A 163 -3.48 -15.26 -46.65
N ASN A 164 -2.70 -15.79 -45.71
CA ASN A 164 -1.28 -16.07 -45.84
C ASN A 164 -1.09 -17.57 -46.16
N LEU A 165 -0.46 -17.86 -47.30
CA LEU A 165 -0.25 -19.20 -47.82
C LEU A 165 1.24 -19.45 -48.07
N GLY A 166 1.66 -20.72 -48.01
CA GLY A 166 2.98 -21.12 -48.50
C GLY A 166 3.11 -20.87 -50.00
N LYS A 167 4.31 -20.50 -50.47
CA LYS A 167 4.56 -20.10 -51.88
C LYS A 167 4.13 -21.14 -52.92
N ASN A 168 4.12 -22.43 -52.56
CA ASN A 168 3.78 -23.55 -53.44
C ASN A 168 2.50 -24.27 -52.98
N HIS A 169 1.54 -23.55 -52.40
CA HIS A 169 0.26 -24.16 -51.99
C HIS A 169 -0.47 -24.74 -53.20
N GLN A 170 -0.87 -26.01 -53.13
CA GLN A 170 -1.47 -26.73 -54.26
C GLN A 170 -2.76 -26.05 -54.76
N ASP A 171 -3.59 -25.58 -53.83
CA ASP A 171 -4.88 -24.94 -54.16
C ASP A 171 -4.84 -23.41 -54.30
N PHE A 172 -3.66 -22.81 -54.54
CA PHE A 172 -3.51 -21.35 -54.54
C PHE A 172 -4.50 -20.63 -55.48
N ASP A 173 -4.67 -21.11 -56.72
CA ASP A 173 -5.55 -20.47 -57.70
C ASP A 173 -7.04 -20.60 -57.34
N LEU A 174 -7.41 -21.72 -56.74
CA LEU A 174 -8.76 -21.96 -56.21
C LEU A 174 -9.05 -20.99 -55.06
N ILE A 175 -8.16 -20.96 -54.06
CA ILE A 175 -8.27 -20.08 -52.89
C ILE A 175 -8.33 -18.61 -53.33
N LYS A 176 -7.48 -18.18 -54.26
CA LYS A 176 -7.45 -16.82 -54.80
C LYS A 176 -8.76 -16.44 -55.48
N THR A 177 -9.36 -17.35 -56.24
CA THR A 177 -10.63 -17.11 -56.93
C THR A 177 -11.76 -16.95 -55.93
N ARG A 178 -11.88 -17.88 -54.97
CA ARG A 178 -12.88 -17.83 -53.91
C ARG A 178 -12.73 -16.61 -53.01
N PHE A 179 -11.49 -16.26 -52.66
CA PHE A 179 -11.19 -15.09 -51.82
C PHE A 179 -11.57 -13.76 -52.48
N ARG A 180 -11.50 -13.68 -53.82
CA ARG A 180 -11.92 -12.49 -54.57
C ARG A 180 -13.44 -12.40 -54.73
N ARG A 181 -14.11 -13.53 -54.98
CA ARG A 181 -15.58 -13.57 -55.15
C ARG A 181 -16.29 -13.40 -53.80
N PHE A 182 -15.87 -14.18 -52.81
CA PHE A 182 -16.26 -14.05 -51.40
C PHE A 182 -17.78 -13.98 -51.15
N ASP A 183 -18.54 -14.79 -51.89
CA ASP A 183 -19.94 -15.07 -51.60
C ASP A 183 -20.08 -16.02 -50.39
N GLU A 184 -21.30 -16.30 -49.94
CA GLU A 184 -21.52 -17.13 -48.74
C GLU A 184 -20.96 -18.55 -48.89
N GLU A 185 -21.07 -19.16 -50.08
CA GLU A 185 -20.49 -20.48 -50.36
C GLU A 185 -18.96 -20.45 -50.29
N ASP A 186 -18.33 -19.38 -50.80
CA ASP A 186 -16.89 -19.20 -50.70
C ASP A 186 -16.41 -18.92 -49.27
N LYS A 187 -17.20 -18.21 -48.46
CA LYS A 187 -16.86 -17.98 -47.05
C LYS A 187 -16.78 -19.30 -46.30
N GLU A 188 -17.79 -20.16 -46.45
CA GLU A 188 -17.80 -21.49 -45.83
C GLU A 188 -16.63 -22.33 -46.34
N ALA A 189 -16.44 -22.41 -47.65
CA ALA A 189 -15.35 -23.19 -48.24
C ALA A 189 -13.95 -22.69 -47.81
N LEU A 190 -13.75 -21.37 -47.71
CA LEU A 190 -12.49 -20.78 -47.24
C LEU A 190 -12.27 -21.03 -45.75
N LEU A 191 -13.33 -21.06 -44.94
CA LEU A 191 -13.26 -21.44 -43.52
C LEU A 191 -12.93 -22.92 -43.34
N ASP A 192 -13.48 -23.80 -44.16
CA ASP A 192 -13.15 -25.24 -44.13
C ASP A 192 -11.68 -25.49 -44.49
N MET A 193 -11.13 -24.70 -45.41
CA MET A 193 -9.71 -24.75 -45.78
C MET A 193 -8.79 -24.01 -44.79
N ALA A 194 -9.34 -23.33 -43.78
CA ALA A 194 -8.58 -22.39 -42.96
C ALA A 194 -7.42 -23.02 -42.16
N ILE A 195 -7.53 -24.30 -41.83
CA ILE A 195 -6.47 -25.06 -41.15
C ILE A 195 -5.19 -25.18 -42.00
N GLN A 196 -5.29 -25.00 -43.31
CA GLN A 196 -4.17 -25.07 -44.26
C GLN A 196 -3.45 -23.72 -44.41
N PHE A 197 -4.02 -22.64 -43.86
CA PHE A 197 -3.48 -21.30 -43.99
C PHE A 197 -2.45 -21.03 -42.87
N ASN A 198 -1.36 -20.33 -43.20
CA ASN A 198 -0.37 -19.93 -42.20
C ASN A 198 -0.94 -18.88 -41.22
N SER A 199 -1.76 -17.98 -41.75
CA SER A 199 -2.56 -17.01 -41.00
C SER A 199 -3.67 -16.44 -41.91
N TYR A 200 -4.79 -15.98 -41.35
CA TYR A 200 -5.86 -15.39 -42.14
C TYR A 200 -6.74 -14.44 -41.31
N SER A 201 -7.39 -13.49 -42.00
CA SER A 201 -8.56 -12.76 -41.51
C SER A 201 -9.56 -12.66 -42.65
N LEU A 202 -10.72 -13.30 -42.50
CA LEU A 202 -11.81 -13.22 -43.47
C LEU A 202 -12.88 -12.19 -43.07
N ASN A 203 -12.84 -11.68 -41.85
CA ASN A 203 -13.81 -10.71 -41.36
C ASN A 203 -13.44 -9.31 -41.85
N ASP A 204 -14.20 -8.79 -42.80
CA ASP A 204 -14.08 -7.43 -43.33
C ASP A 204 -14.93 -6.39 -42.60
N SER A 205 -15.66 -6.80 -41.55
CA SER A 205 -16.53 -5.91 -40.79
C SER A 205 -15.80 -5.26 -39.60
N VAL A 206 -14.74 -5.90 -39.12
CA VAL A 206 -13.94 -5.44 -37.98
C VAL A 206 -12.82 -4.50 -38.44
N TRP A 207 -12.66 -3.39 -37.72
CA TRP A 207 -11.53 -2.48 -37.89
C TRP A 207 -10.32 -3.02 -37.13
N VAL A 208 -9.17 -3.05 -37.79
CA VAL A 208 -7.87 -3.43 -37.22
C VAL A 208 -6.86 -2.31 -37.46
#